data_AF-R7XHI7-F1
#
_entry.id   AF-R7XHI7-F1
#
_cell.length_a   1.000
_cell.length_b   1.000
_cell.length_c   1.000
_cell.angle_alpha   90.00
_cell.angle_beta   90.00
_cell.angle_gamma   90.00
#
_symmetry.space_group_name_H-M   'P 1'
#
loop_
_entity.id
_entity.type
_entity.pdbx_description
1 polymer ?
#
loop_
_entity_poly.entity_id
_entity_poly.type
_entity_poly.pdbx_seq_one_letter_code
_entity_poly.pdbx_strand_id
1 'polypeptide(L)'
;MRLIIEARLADEGSDNGQGVDGVLAVIERCDGSLADLGLTLAEGRSLLAKVQTELVSKQVAGWLSGQTRCRCCGAALSHKDRRSTVVRTVSHAAGFSIGSTSL
;
A
#
# COMPACT_ATOMS: atom_id res chain seq x y z
N MET A 1 -25.00 19.26 -8.08
CA MET A 1 -24.40 18.15 -8.86
C MET A 1 -23.56 17.32 -7.90
N ARG A 2 -23.59 15.99 -7.99
CA ARG A 2 -22.83 15.11 -7.09
C ARG A 2 -21.59 14.58 -7.81
N LEU A 3 -20.41 14.79 -7.24
CA LEU A 3 -19.13 14.35 -7.80
C LEU A 3 -18.44 13.37 -6.85
N ILE A 4 -17.82 12.33 -7.42
CA ILE A 4 -17.09 11.30 -6.68
C ILE A 4 -15.71 11.16 -7.32
N ILE A 5 -14.67 11.30 -6.50
CA ILE A 5 -13.28 11.05 -6.90
C ILE A 5 -12.88 9.73 -6.24
N GLU A 6 -12.56 8.74 -7.06
CA GLU A 6 -12.11 7.43 -6.60
C GLU A 6 -10.64 7.22 -6.99
N ALA A 7 -9.82 6.88 -6.00
CA ALA A 7 -8.42 6.55 -6.20
C ALA A 7 -8.21 5.04 -6.02
N ARG A 8 -7.64 4.42 -7.05
CA ARG A 8 -7.40 2.97 -7.15
C ARG A 8 -5.92 2.70 -7.35
N LEU A 9 -5.41 1.63 -6.75
CA LEU A 9 -4.03 1.18 -6.95
C LEU A 9 -4.01 -0.05 -7.86
N ALA A 10 -3.73 0.17 -9.14
CA ALA A 10 -3.55 -0.90 -10.11
C ALA A 10 -2.19 -1.59 -9.92
N ASP A 11 -2.18 -2.92 -10.09
CA ASP A 11 -0.96 -3.72 -10.18
C ASP A 11 -0.80 -4.18 -11.63
N GLU A 12 0.22 -3.67 -12.34
CA GLU A 12 0.39 -3.92 -13.79
C GLU A 12 0.92 -5.34 -14.11
N GLY A 13 1.00 -6.23 -13.11
CA GLY A 13 1.53 -7.60 -13.25
C GLY A 13 0.50 -8.73 -13.24
N SER A 14 -0.80 -8.45 -13.05
CA SER A 14 -1.85 -9.48 -12.98
C SER A 14 -2.64 -9.55 -14.29
N ASP A 15 -2.21 -10.43 -15.21
CA ASP A 15 -2.93 -10.76 -16.46
C ASP A 15 -4.29 -11.47 -16.21
N ASN A 16 -4.54 -11.90 -14.97
CA ASN A 16 -5.86 -12.32 -14.55
C ASN A 16 -6.57 -11.08 -13.99
N GLY A 17 -7.64 -10.64 -14.66
CA GLY A 17 -8.51 -9.48 -14.33
C GLY A 17 -9.22 -9.55 -12.97
N GLN A 18 -8.53 -10.03 -11.95
CA GLN A 18 -8.91 -10.12 -10.56
C GLN A 18 -7.75 -9.61 -9.69
N GLY A 19 -7.10 -8.53 -10.14
CA GLY A 19 -6.30 -7.70 -9.25
C GLY A 19 -7.26 -7.12 -8.22
N VAL A 20 -7.00 -7.36 -6.94
CA VAL A 20 -7.74 -6.70 -5.85
C VAL A 20 -7.49 -5.21 -6.01
N ASP A 21 -8.44 -4.57 -6.68
CA ASP A 21 -8.48 -3.16 -6.97
C ASP A 21 -8.80 -2.46 -5.65
N GLY A 22 -7.75 -2.27 -4.85
CA GLY A 22 -7.84 -1.68 -3.53
C GLY A 22 -8.16 -0.21 -3.69
N VAL A 23 -9.45 0.12 -3.62
CA VAL A 23 -9.90 1.50 -3.54
C VAL A 23 -9.21 2.14 -2.33
N LEU A 24 -8.27 3.05 -2.59
CA LEU A 24 -7.46 3.70 -1.56
C LEU A 24 -8.20 4.87 -0.93
N ALA A 25 -9.03 5.55 -1.71
CA ALA A 25 -9.88 6.63 -1.23
C ALA A 25 -11.10 6.82 -2.13
N VAL A 26 -12.20 7.20 -1.49
CA VAL A 26 -13.38 7.76 -2.14
C VAL A 26 -13.62 9.11 -1.51
N ILE A 27 -13.63 10.17 -2.32
CA ILE A 27 -13.89 11.55 -1.88
C ILE A 27 -15.16 12.00 -2.57
N GLU A 28 -16.15 12.34 -1.76
CA GLU A 28 -17.45 12.79 -2.24
C GLU A 28 -17.59 14.31 -2.09
N ARG A 29 -18.12 14.94 -3.13
CA ARG A 29 -18.52 16.36 -3.11
C ARG A 29 -20.02 16.46 -3.42
N CYS A 30 -20.79 16.83 -2.40
CA CYS A 30 -22.17 17.27 -2.60
C CYS A 30 -22.14 18.73 -3.07
N ASP A 31 -22.75 19.00 -4.23
CA ASP A 31 -22.93 20.34 -4.81
C ASP A 31 -21.65 21.04 -5.29
N GLY A 32 -20.60 20.26 -5.58
CA GLY A 32 -19.34 20.77 -6.12
C GLY A 32 -19.45 21.25 -7.58
N SER A 33 -18.72 22.32 -7.90
CA SER A 33 -18.45 22.72 -9.29
C SER A 33 -17.39 21.80 -9.90
N LEU A 34 -17.36 21.68 -11.24
CA LEU A 34 -16.29 20.96 -11.93
C LEU A 34 -14.90 21.59 -11.67
N ALA A 35 -14.87 22.88 -11.34
CA ALA A 35 -13.64 23.58 -10.93
C ALA A 35 -13.05 23.01 -9.62
N ASP A 36 -13.88 22.40 -8.77
CA ASP A 36 -13.49 21.83 -7.47
C ASP A 36 -13.26 20.32 -7.55
N LEU A 37 -13.12 19.77 -8.77
CA LEU A 37 -12.85 18.35 -8.99
C LEU A 37 -11.42 17.96 -8.55
N GLY A 38 -10.52 18.94 -8.39
CA GLY A 38 -9.17 18.71 -7.89
C GLY A 38 -9.12 18.21 -6.44
N LEU A 39 -8.05 17.51 -6.10
CA LEU A 39 -7.75 17.19 -4.70
C LEU A 39 -7.24 18.45 -3.99
N THR A 40 -7.73 18.69 -2.78
CA THR A 40 -7.06 19.62 -1.87
C THR A 40 -5.69 19.08 -1.48
N LEU A 41 -4.77 19.94 -1.03
CA LEU A 41 -3.46 19.50 -0.55
C LEU A 41 -3.57 18.51 0.62
N ALA A 42 -4.57 18.64 1.47
CA ALA A 42 -4.81 17.72 2.58
C ALA A 42 -5.25 16.34 2.08
N GLU A 43 -6.18 16.29 1.12
CA GLU A 43 -6.63 15.04 0.50
C GLU A 43 -5.51 14.37 -0.29
N GLY A 44 -4.74 15.15 -1.06
CA GLY A 44 -3.59 14.66 -1.81
C GLY A 44 -2.53 14.04 -0.89
N ARG A 45 -2.21 14.69 0.23
CA ARG A 45 -1.26 14.15 1.24
C ARG A 45 -1.81 12.88 1.90
N SER A 46 -3.09 12.86 2.25
CA SER A 46 -3.74 11.69 2.85
C SER A 46 -3.73 10.50 1.90
N LEU A 47 -4.11 10.73 0.63
CA LEU A 47 -4.07 9.71 -0.41
C LEU A 47 -2.64 9.20 -0.66
N LEU A 48 -1.67 10.10 -0.75
CA LEU A 48 -0.26 9.73 -0.95
C LEU A 48 0.28 8.86 0.18
N ALA A 49 -0.08 9.18 1.44
CA ALA A 49 0.32 8.36 2.59
C ALA A 49 -0.24 6.93 2.50
N LYS A 50 -1.50 6.78 2.05
CA LYS A 50 -2.12 5.46 1.84
C LYS A 50 -1.42 4.69 0.72
N VAL A 51 -1.19 5.33 -0.43
CA VAL A 51 -0.46 4.73 -1.56
C VAL A 51 0.90 4.22 -1.11
N GLN A 52 1.68 5.05 -0.41
CA GLN A 52 3.01 4.68 0.06
C GLN A 52 2.98 3.52 1.05
N THR A 53 2.00 3.50 1.96
CA THR A 53 1.84 2.42 2.95
C THR A 53 1.52 1.09 2.26
N GLU A 54 0.58 1.09 1.33
CA GLU A 54 0.20 -0.11 0.57
C GLU A 54 1.36 -0.62 -0.30
N LEU A 55 2.04 0.28 -1.00
CA LEU A 55 3.17 -0.08 -1.86
C LEU A 55 4.32 -0.70 -1.06
N VAL A 56 4.71 -0.08 0.06
CA VAL A 56 5.76 -0.63 0.94
C VAL A 56 5.33 -1.96 1.52
N SER A 57 4.07 -2.11 1.92
CA SER A 57 3.55 -3.37 2.47
C SER A 57 3.63 -4.51 1.45
N LYS A 58 3.21 -4.25 0.19
CA LYS A 58 3.32 -5.23 -0.91
C LYS A 58 4.78 -5.59 -1.21
N GLN A 59 5.67 -4.59 -1.26
CA GLN A 59 7.11 -4.82 -1.49
C GLN A 59 7.74 -5.67 -0.39
N VAL A 60 7.45 -5.38 0.88
CA VAL A 60 8.02 -6.15 2.00
C VAL A 60 7.43 -7.57 2.02
N ALA A 61 6.14 -7.74 1.75
CA ALA A 61 5.54 -9.07 1.63
C ALA A 61 6.21 -9.91 0.52
N GLY A 62 6.42 -9.32 -0.67
CA GLY A 62 7.11 -9.96 -1.79
C GLY A 62 8.58 -10.28 -1.49
N TRP A 63 9.27 -9.40 -0.76
CA TRP A 63 10.63 -9.67 -0.30
C TRP A 63 10.70 -10.81 0.73
N LEU A 64 9.80 -10.80 1.71
CA LEU A 64 9.76 -11.80 2.77
C LEU A 64 9.44 -13.21 2.25
N SER A 65 8.57 -13.33 1.25
CA SER A 65 8.25 -14.64 0.64
C SER A 65 9.51 -15.31 0.04
N GLY A 66 10.38 -14.51 -0.58
CA GLY A 66 11.68 -14.96 -1.11
C GLY A 66 12.75 -15.25 -0.05
N GLN A 67 12.52 -14.85 1.20
CA GLN A 67 13.48 -14.98 2.30
C GLN A 67 13.16 -16.12 3.28
N THR A 68 12.16 -16.96 2.96
CA THR A 68 11.75 -18.10 3.80
C THR A 68 12.72 -19.29 3.76
N ARG A 69 13.67 -19.33 2.82
CA ARG A 69 14.61 -20.44 2.62
C ARG A 69 16.05 -19.96 2.50
N CYS A 70 16.98 -20.78 3.01
CA CYS A 70 18.41 -20.51 2.88
C CYS A 70 18.85 -20.63 1.42
N ARG A 71 19.53 -19.61 0.89
CA ARG A 71 20.04 -19.63 -0.50
C ARG A 71 21.13 -20.67 -0.74
N CYS A 72 21.83 -21.11 0.30
CA CYS A 72 22.91 -22.09 0.19
C CYS A 72 22.44 -23.55 0.34
N CYS A 73 21.44 -23.82 1.18
CA CYS A 73 21.02 -25.21 1.49
C CYS A 73 19.53 -25.47 1.33
N GLY A 74 18.70 -24.47 1.00
CA GLY A 74 17.26 -24.62 0.76
C GLY A 74 16.42 -24.91 2.01
N ALA A 75 17.04 -25.04 3.19
CA ALA A 75 16.36 -25.25 4.46
C ALA A 75 15.45 -24.06 4.79
N ALA A 76 14.31 -24.34 5.42
CA ALA A 76 13.42 -23.30 5.92
C ALA A 76 14.13 -22.47 6.99
N LEU A 77 14.13 -21.15 6.84
CA LEU A 77 14.70 -20.23 7.81
C LEU A 77 13.65 -19.96 8.88
N SER A 78 13.98 -20.27 10.14
CA SER A 78 13.14 -19.92 11.28
C SER A 78 13.15 -18.42 11.51
N HIS A 79 11.98 -17.89 11.87
CA HIS A 79 11.82 -16.48 12.17
C HIS A 79 12.57 -16.14 13.48
N LYS A 80 13.61 -15.30 13.41
CA LYS A 80 14.42 -14.94 14.58
C LYS A 80 13.72 -13.96 15.52
N ASP A 81 13.07 -12.93 14.97
CA ASP A 81 12.45 -11.85 15.77
C ASP A 81 11.50 -11.01 14.90
N ARG A 82 10.40 -10.50 15.48
CA ARG A 82 9.40 -9.63 14.80
C ARG A 82 9.50 -8.22 15.37
N ARG A 83 9.77 -7.24 14.51
CA ARG A 83 9.87 -5.84 14.94
C ARG A 83 9.05 -4.91 14.05
N SER A 84 8.40 -3.93 14.67
CA SER A 84 7.88 -2.76 13.97
C SER A 84 9.03 -1.81 13.65
N THR A 85 9.11 -1.38 12.40
CA THR A 85 10.03 -0.32 11.98
C THR A 85 9.22 0.80 11.35
N VAL A 86 9.58 2.03 11.68
CA VAL A 86 8.98 3.23 11.07
C VAL A 86 9.91 3.69 9.97
N VAL A 87 9.40 3.70 8.74
CA VAL A 87 10.10 4.27 7.58
C VAL A 87 9.53 5.66 7.34
N ARG A 88 10.38 6.68 7.40
CA ARG A 88 9.97 8.06 7.10
C ARG A 88 10.07 8.28 5.60
N THR A 89 8.95 8.58 4.96
CA THR A 89 8.92 9.12 3.61
C THR A 89 8.91 10.65 3.68
N VAL A 90 9.15 11.31 2.55
CA VAL A 90 9.17 12.78 2.44
C VAL A 90 7.86 13.43 2.91
N SER A 91 6.75 12.69 2.88
CA SER A 91 5.40 13.22 3.15
C SER A 91 4.80 12.71 4.47
N HIS A 92 5.23 11.56 4.98
CA HIS A 92 4.66 10.91 6.16
C HIS A 92 5.59 9.81 6.73
N ALA A 93 5.36 9.38 7.98
CA ALA A 93 6.04 8.23 8.57
C ALA A 93 5.18 6.97 8.45
N ALA A 94 5.48 6.08 7.51
CA ALA A 94 4.77 4.83 7.34
C ALA A 94 5.33 3.77 8.32
N GLY A 95 4.46 3.23 9.18
CA GLY A 95 4.80 2.10 10.04
C GLY A 95 4.57 0.78 9.33
N PHE A 96 5.55 -0.13 9.37
CA PHE A 96 5.36 -1.49 8.88
C PHE A 96 5.92 -2.51 9.89
N SER A 97 5.29 -3.69 9.98
CA SER A 97 5.73 -4.78 10.83
C SER A 97 6.43 -5.83 9.98
N ILE A 98 7.74 -5.98 10.16
CA ILE A 98 8.50 -7.04 9.51
C ILE A 98 8.34 -8.29 10.36
N GLY A 99 7.47 -9.19 9.91
CA GLY A 99 7.30 -10.53 10.44
C GLY A 99 6.37 -11.35 9.56
N SER A 100 6.84 -12.51 9.09
CA SER A 100 6.01 -13.41 8.29
C SER A 100 4.93 -14.02 9.17
N THR A 101 3.67 -13.85 8.80
CA THR A 101 2.54 -14.57 9.40
C THR A 101 2.58 -16.00 8.89
N SER A 102 3.38 -16.87 9.51
CA SER A 102 3.20 -18.32 9.35
C SER A 102 2.14 -18.77 10.36
N LEU A 103 0.97 -19.14 9.83
CA LEU A 103 0.04 -20.08 10.46
C LEU A 103 0.70 -21.46 10.55
#